data_AF-A0A4U3AMQ7-F1
#
_entry.id   AF-A0A4U3AMQ7-F1
#
_cell.length_a   1.000
_cell.length_b   1.000
_cell.length_c   1.000
_cell.angle_alpha   90.00
_cell.angle_beta   90.00
_cell.angle_gamma   90.00
#
_symmetry.space_group_name_H-M   'P 1'
#
loop_
_entity.id
_entity.type
_entity.pdbx_description
1 polymer ?
#
loop_
_entity_poly.entity_id
_entity_poly.type
_entity_poly.pdbx_seq_one_letter_code
_entity_poly.pdbx_strand_id
1 'polypeptide(L)'
;VFEYVLLTHFFRKSSILKWTKFHFEWDTVKQIMIIGFPSFTAESTVAIVTIGFNITFVQYAGEVGVASYAMVNSIHAMTLLLFFGVGAALQPIASFHYGANLAERLREGLQFAVKIAVVLGGVAIIVGLFFGKYIIGLFDVQSPELLELTLTGISLF
;
A
#
# COMPACT_ATOMS: atom_id res chain seq x y z
N VAL A 1 -11.68 -16.11 -3.93
CA VAL A 1 -13.09 -16.36 -3.52
C VAL A 1 -13.99 -15.15 -3.81
N PHE A 2 -13.63 -13.92 -3.39
CA PHE A 2 -14.43 -12.71 -3.68
C PHE A 2 -14.63 -12.42 -5.18
N GLU A 3 -13.61 -12.61 -6.02
CA GLU A 3 -13.74 -12.43 -7.48
C GLU A 3 -14.73 -13.42 -8.12
N TYR A 4 -14.75 -14.67 -7.64
CA TYR A 4 -15.71 -15.68 -8.09
C TYR A 4 -17.15 -15.33 -7.70
N VAL A 5 -17.36 -14.70 -6.53
CA VAL A 5 -18.70 -14.25 -6.10
C VAL A 5 -19.21 -13.12 -7.00
N LEU A 6 -18.34 -12.16 -7.39
CA LEU A 6 -18.71 -11.09 -8.32
C LEU A 6 -19.09 -11.62 -9.71
N LEU A 7 -18.39 -12.65 -10.20
CA LEU A 7 -18.72 -13.32 -11.45
C LEU A 7 -20.11 -13.98 -11.41
N THR A 8 -20.49 -14.60 -10.28
CA THR A 8 -21.85 -15.19 -10.14
C THR A 8 -22.96 -14.14 -10.13
N HIS A 9 -22.68 -12.89 -9.72
CA HIS A 9 -23.64 -11.80 -9.78
C HIS A 9 -23.95 -11.38 -11.23
N PHE A 10 -23.01 -11.55 -12.16
CA PHE A 10 -23.21 -11.27 -13.58
C PHE A 10 -24.23 -12.21 -14.25
N PHE A 11 -24.44 -13.41 -13.69
CA PHE A 11 -25.39 -14.41 -14.19
C PHE A 11 -26.78 -14.35 -13.53
N ARG A 12 -26.99 -13.46 -12.55
CA ARG A 12 -28.28 -13.32 -11.84
C ARG A 12 -29.19 -12.36 -12.60
N LYS A 13 -30.40 -12.81 -12.97
CA LYS A 13 -31.44 -12.04 -13.73
C LYS A 13 -31.87 -10.71 -13.10
N SER A 14 -31.50 -10.42 -11.85
CA SER A 14 -31.75 -9.14 -11.16
C SER A 14 -30.57 -8.16 -11.23
N SER A 15 -29.51 -8.46 -11.98
CA SER A 15 -28.34 -7.61 -12.12
C SER A 15 -28.59 -6.44 -13.07
N ILE A 16 -28.25 -5.24 -12.63
CA ILE A 16 -28.31 -3.99 -13.42
C ILE A 16 -27.27 -4.01 -14.56
N LEU A 17 -26.23 -4.85 -14.44
CA LEU A 17 -25.19 -5.06 -15.44
C LEU A 17 -25.64 -6.09 -16.48
N LYS A 18 -26.01 -5.61 -17.68
CA LYS A 18 -26.28 -6.46 -18.85
C LYS A 18 -25.00 -6.60 -19.68
N TRP A 19 -24.81 -7.77 -20.28
CA TRP A 19 -23.73 -8.00 -21.25
C TRP A 19 -23.98 -7.10 -22.47
N THR A 20 -23.23 -6.01 -22.58
CA THR A 20 -23.26 -5.10 -23.74
C THR A 20 -22.21 -5.55 -24.77
N LYS A 21 -22.42 -5.21 -26.04
CA LYS A 21 -21.44 -5.50 -27.10
C LYS A 21 -20.18 -4.69 -26.84
N PHE A 22 -19.04 -5.37 -26.72
CA PHE A 22 -17.73 -4.72 -26.60
C PHE A 22 -17.48 -3.81 -27.81
N HIS A 23 -17.37 -2.51 -27.58
CA HIS A 23 -16.94 -1.53 -28.59
C HIS A 23 -15.50 -1.15 -28.26
N PHE A 24 -14.60 -1.39 -29.22
CA PHE A 24 -13.21 -0.98 -29.09
C PHE A 24 -13.07 0.49 -29.54
N GLU A 25 -12.86 1.39 -28.58
CA GLU A 25 -12.60 2.80 -28.85
C GLU A 25 -11.15 3.13 -28.52
N TRP A 26 -10.37 3.47 -29.55
CA TRP A 26 -8.95 3.78 -29.39
C TRP A 26 -8.71 5.01 -28.50
N ASP A 27 -9.60 6.01 -28.56
CA ASP A 27 -9.51 7.20 -27.71
C ASP A 27 -9.66 6.86 -26.22
N THR A 28 -10.58 5.95 -25.89
CA THR A 28 -10.78 5.45 -24.54
C THR A 28 -9.54 4.69 -24.04
N VAL A 29 -8.94 3.83 -24.89
CA VAL A 29 -7.68 3.14 -24.56
C VAL A 29 -6.55 4.14 -24.30
N LYS A 30 -6.42 5.17 -25.14
CA LYS A 30 -5.39 6.20 -24.97
C LYS A 30 -5.58 6.98 -23.66
N GLN A 31 -6.82 7.31 -23.30
CA GLN A 31 -7.12 7.97 -22.02
C GLN A 31 -6.75 7.08 -20.81
N ILE A 32 -7.09 5.80 -20.86
CA ILE A 32 -6.70 4.83 -19.81
C ILE A 32 -5.18 4.78 -19.67
N MET A 33 -4.45 4.72 -20.79
CA MET A 33 -2.99 4.70 -20.76
C MET A 33 -2.38 5.98 -20.16
N ILE A 34 -2.93 7.15 -20.47
CA ILE A 34 -2.46 8.43 -19.92
C ILE A 34 -2.66 8.48 -18.40
N ILE A 35 -3.76 7.94 -17.88
CA ILE A 35 -4.05 7.90 -16.44
C ILE A 35 -3.24 6.79 -15.73
N GLY A 36 -3.06 5.65 -16.40
CA GLY A 36 -2.37 4.49 -15.84
C GLY A 36 -0.85 4.62 -15.82
N PHE A 37 -0.26 5.32 -16.80
CA PHE A 37 1.20 5.41 -16.93
C PHE A 37 1.91 6.03 -15.72
N PRO A 38 1.43 7.13 -15.11
CA PRO A 38 2.01 7.65 -13.86
C PRO A 38 1.99 6.64 -12.71
N SER A 39 0.89 5.91 -12.56
CA SER A 39 0.75 4.87 -11.52
C SER A 39 1.72 3.72 -11.78
N PHE A 40 1.84 3.29 -13.04
CA PHE A 40 2.81 2.28 -13.46
C PHE A 40 4.25 2.70 -13.16
N THR A 41 4.61 3.95 -13.44
CA THR A 41 5.95 4.47 -13.14
C THR A 41 6.22 4.45 -11.64
N ALA A 42 5.28 4.92 -10.82
CA ALA A 42 5.43 4.93 -9.36
C ALA A 42 5.65 3.51 -8.80
N GLU A 43 4.82 2.55 -9.21
CA GLU A 43 4.94 1.15 -8.76
C GLU A 43 6.22 0.48 -9.27
N SER A 44 6.63 0.79 -10.52
CA SER A 44 7.89 0.30 -11.08
C SER A 44 9.10 0.82 -10.31
N THR A 45 9.09 2.09 -9.90
CA THR A 45 10.15 2.68 -9.07
C THR A 45 10.23 1.97 -7.71
N VAL A 46 9.10 1.74 -7.05
CA VAL A 46 9.05 1.01 -5.77
C VAL A 46 9.64 -0.40 -5.92
N ALA A 47 9.28 -1.11 -6.99
CA ALA A 47 9.81 -2.44 -7.28
C ALA A 47 11.34 -2.44 -7.50
N ILE A 48 11.84 -1.50 -8.33
CA ILE A 48 13.28 -1.37 -8.61
C ILE A 48 14.06 -1.05 -7.33
N VAL A 49 13.57 -0.11 -6.53
CA VAL A 49 14.20 0.27 -5.25
C VAL A 49 14.23 -0.91 -4.28
N THR A 50 13.13 -1.66 -4.18
CA THR A 50 13.03 -2.85 -3.32
C THR A 50 14.03 -3.93 -3.73
N ILE A 51 14.17 -4.20 -5.03
CA ILE A 51 15.18 -5.14 -5.55
C ILE A 51 16.59 -4.64 -5.22
N GLY A 52 16.86 -3.35 -5.43
CA GLY A 52 18.14 -2.72 -5.11
C GLY A 52 18.51 -2.91 -3.64
N PHE A 53 17.58 -2.59 -2.73
CA PHE A 53 17.78 -2.82 -1.29
C PHE A 53 18.03 -4.29 -0.98
N ASN A 54 17.21 -5.21 -1.51
CA ASN A 54 17.42 -6.65 -1.27
C ASN A 54 18.82 -7.11 -1.66
N ILE A 55 19.34 -6.69 -2.83
CA ILE A 55 20.70 -7.06 -3.28
C ILE A 55 21.76 -6.45 -2.36
N THR A 56 21.64 -5.17 -2.01
CA THR A 56 22.59 -4.49 -1.10
C THR A 56 22.61 -5.15 0.27
N PHE A 57 21.46 -5.44 0.87
CA PHE A 57 21.41 -6.08 2.18
C PHE A 57 22.00 -7.50 2.16
N VAL A 58 21.73 -8.27 1.09
CA VAL A 58 22.35 -9.60 0.91
C VAL A 58 23.86 -9.54 0.81
N GLN A 59 24.42 -8.52 0.14
CA GLN A 59 25.86 -8.39 -0.03
C GLN A 59 26.59 -7.82 1.20
N TYR A 60 25.98 -6.88 1.94
CA TYR A 60 26.68 -6.10 2.97
C TYR A 60 26.33 -6.50 4.40
N ALA A 61 25.18 -7.13 4.65
CA ALA A 61 24.66 -7.30 6.01
C ALA A 61 24.90 -8.70 6.61
N GLY A 62 25.44 -9.66 5.84
CA GLY A 62 25.61 -11.05 6.27
C GLY A 62 24.26 -11.74 6.57
N GLU A 63 24.29 -13.00 6.98
CA GLU A 63 23.06 -13.80 7.22
C GLU A 63 22.14 -13.16 8.29
N VAL A 64 22.74 -12.61 9.35
CA VAL A 64 22.03 -11.94 10.46
C VAL A 64 21.42 -10.61 10.02
N GLY A 65 22.12 -9.82 9.20
CA GLY A 65 21.61 -8.52 8.75
C GLY A 65 20.50 -8.65 7.70
N VAL A 66 20.55 -9.67 6.83
CA VAL A 66 19.45 -9.97 5.90
C VAL A 66 18.19 -10.37 6.65
N ALA A 67 18.32 -11.22 7.67
CA ALA A 67 17.19 -11.62 8.52
C ALA A 67 16.59 -10.43 9.27
N SER A 68 17.42 -9.53 9.80
CA SER A 68 16.97 -8.29 10.47
C SER A 68 16.21 -7.38 9.52
N TYR A 69 16.75 -7.16 8.31
CA TYR A 69 16.11 -6.35 7.28
C TYR A 69 14.76 -6.93 6.84
N ALA A 70 14.66 -8.25 6.65
CA ALA A 70 13.40 -8.89 6.27
C ALA A 70 12.28 -8.65 7.32
N MET A 71 12.63 -8.65 8.61
CA MET A 71 11.69 -8.32 9.69
C MET A 71 11.28 -6.85 9.67
N VAL A 72 12.24 -5.92 9.56
CA VAL A 72 11.94 -4.48 9.44
C VAL A 72 11.06 -4.19 8.23
N ASN A 73 11.38 -4.77 7.09
CA ASN A 73 10.60 -4.59 5.86
C ASN A 73 9.19 -5.18 5.97
N SER A 74 9.01 -6.27 6.71
CA SER A 74 7.68 -6.84 6.98
C SER A 74 6.82 -5.88 7.82
N ILE A 75 7.39 -5.29 8.86
CA ILE A 75 6.72 -4.27 9.70
C ILE A 75 6.40 -3.02 8.88
N HIS A 76 7.34 -2.60 8.03
CA HIS A 76 7.14 -1.47 7.11
C HIS A 76 5.98 -1.73 6.14
N ALA A 77 5.92 -2.92 5.53
CA ALA A 77 4.83 -3.31 4.64
C ALA A 77 3.47 -3.31 5.35
N MET A 78 3.39 -3.82 6.59
CA MET A 78 2.17 -3.74 7.40
C MET A 78 1.74 -2.30 7.67
N THR A 79 2.71 -1.41 7.88
CA THR A 79 2.46 0.02 8.08
C THR A 79 1.93 0.67 6.80
N LEU A 80 2.51 0.35 5.63
CA LEU A 80 2.03 0.83 4.31
C LEU A 80 0.58 0.40 4.02
N LEU A 81 0.16 -0.79 4.45
CA LEU A 81 -1.23 -1.24 4.29
C LEU A 81 -2.24 -0.31 4.95
N LEU A 82 -1.90 0.33 6.07
CA LEU A 82 -2.77 1.32 6.71
C LEU A 82 -3.01 2.53 5.80
N PHE A 83 -1.95 3.02 5.15
CA PHE A 83 -2.03 4.12 4.20
C PHE A 83 -2.79 3.75 2.93
N PHE A 84 -2.59 2.54 2.41
CA PHE A 84 -3.39 2.02 1.30
C PHE A 84 -4.87 1.92 1.68
N GLY A 85 -5.20 1.56 2.92
CA GLY A 85 -6.57 1.58 3.43
C GLY A 85 -7.22 2.96 3.35
N VAL A 86 -6.49 4.01 3.75
CA VAL A 86 -6.96 5.40 3.64
C VAL A 86 -7.17 5.79 2.17
N GLY A 87 -6.22 5.45 1.29
CA GLY A 87 -6.32 5.72 -0.14
C GLY A 87 -7.52 5.03 -0.79
N ALA A 88 -7.73 3.74 -0.49
CA ALA A 88 -8.85 2.96 -0.98
C ALA A 88 -10.20 3.49 -0.51
N ALA A 89 -10.30 3.99 0.73
CA ALA A 89 -11.50 4.64 1.25
C ALA A 89 -11.76 6.00 0.58
N LEU A 90 -10.69 6.75 0.25
CA LEU A 90 -10.80 8.05 -0.41
C LEU A 90 -11.18 7.94 -1.89
N GLN A 91 -10.69 6.91 -2.60
CA GLN A 91 -10.89 6.75 -4.05
C GLN A 91 -12.35 6.86 -4.52
N PRO A 92 -13.36 6.17 -3.92
CA PRO A 92 -14.76 6.32 -4.34
C PRO A 92 -15.34 7.70 -3.98
N ILE A 93 -14.94 8.27 -2.84
CA ILE A 93 -15.37 9.60 -2.41
C ILE A 93 -14.86 10.65 -3.39
N ALA A 94 -13.59 10.57 -3.75
CA ALA A 94 -12.95 11.47 -4.71
C ALA A 94 -13.56 11.32 -6.10
N SER A 95 -13.78 10.09 -6.56
CA SER A 95 -14.41 9.80 -7.86
C SER A 95 -15.81 10.40 -7.96
N PHE A 96 -16.64 10.24 -6.92
CA PHE A 96 -17.99 10.80 -6.87
C PHE A 96 -17.97 12.34 -6.89
N HIS A 97 -17.19 12.97 -6.01
CA HIS A 97 -17.15 14.44 -5.92
C HIS A 97 -16.56 15.09 -7.17
N TYR A 98 -15.56 14.46 -7.79
CA TYR A 98 -15.03 14.89 -9.08
C TYR A 98 -16.09 14.78 -10.19
N GLY A 99 -16.80 13.65 -10.28
CA GLY A 99 -17.87 13.45 -11.26
C GLY A 99 -19.08 14.38 -11.07
N ALA A 100 -19.35 14.80 -9.84
CA ALA A 100 -20.41 15.76 -9.51
C ALA A 100 -19.99 17.23 -9.65
N ASN A 101 -18.78 17.53 -10.12
CA ASN A 101 -18.18 18.87 -10.19
C ASN A 101 -18.14 19.61 -8.83
N LEU A 102 -18.05 18.87 -7.72
CA LEU A 102 -17.99 19.41 -6.36
C LEU A 102 -16.54 19.59 -5.90
N ALA A 103 -15.82 20.51 -6.55
CA ALA A 103 -14.37 20.70 -6.34
C ALA A 103 -13.98 21.07 -4.89
N GLU A 104 -14.82 21.87 -4.21
CA GLU A 104 -14.58 22.27 -2.82
C GLU A 104 -14.64 21.06 -1.87
N ARG A 105 -15.69 20.24 -1.99
CA ARG A 105 -15.84 19.00 -1.21
C ARG A 105 -14.77 17.96 -1.51
N LEU A 106 -14.32 17.88 -2.77
CA LEU A 106 -13.18 17.04 -3.15
C LEU A 106 -11.92 17.45 -2.38
N ARG A 107 -11.64 18.76 -2.31
CA ARG A 107 -10.49 19.30 -1.59
C ARG A 107 -10.59 19.05 -0.09
N GLU A 108 -11.77 19.25 0.50
CA GLU A 108 -12.01 18.94 1.92
C GLU A 108 -11.77 17.46 2.23
N GLY A 109 -12.28 16.56 1.40
CA GLY A 109 -12.08 15.12 1.54
C GLY A 109 -10.61 14.71 1.45
N LEU A 110 -9.87 15.28 0.50
CA LEU A 110 -8.42 15.08 0.38
C LEU A 110 -7.68 15.58 1.62
N GLN A 111 -7.98 16.78 2.10
CA GLN A 111 -7.35 17.33 3.31
C GLN A 111 -7.65 16.49 4.55
N PHE A 112 -8.86 15.96 4.67
CA PHE A 112 -9.25 15.08 5.75
C PHE A 112 -8.48 13.76 5.70
N ALA A 113 -8.36 13.14 4.52
CA ALA A 113 -7.57 11.93 4.33
C ALA A 113 -6.09 12.14 4.65
N VAL A 114 -5.50 13.27 4.24
CA VAL A 114 -4.11 13.62 4.59
C VAL A 114 -3.95 13.77 6.09
N LYS A 115 -4.87 14.43 6.79
CA LYS A 115 -4.83 14.54 8.26
C LYS A 115 -4.87 13.17 8.93
N ILE A 116 -5.75 12.28 8.48
CA ILE A 116 -5.82 10.91 8.98
C ILE A 116 -4.51 10.17 8.73
N ALA A 117 -3.96 10.27 7.51
CA ALA A 117 -2.69 9.64 7.16
C ALA A 117 -1.55 10.12 8.07
N VAL A 118 -1.44 11.42 8.34
CA VAL A 118 -0.44 11.99 9.24
C VAL A 118 -0.62 11.50 10.67
N VAL A 119 -1.85 11.46 11.18
CA VAL A 119 -2.15 10.93 12.52
C VAL A 119 -1.79 9.44 12.61
N LEU A 120 -2.17 8.63 11.63
CA LEU A 120 -1.83 7.21 11.57
C LEU A 120 -0.32 6.99 11.50
N GLY A 121 0.39 7.79 10.70
CA GLY A 121 1.85 7.76 10.65
C GLY A 121 2.50 8.09 11.99
N GLY A 122 2.01 9.14 12.67
CA GLY A 122 2.48 9.48 14.02
C GLY A 122 2.24 8.35 15.03
N VAL A 123 1.06 7.73 14.99
CA VAL A 123 0.75 6.56 15.84
C VAL A 123 1.65 5.38 15.50
N ALA A 124 1.88 5.09 14.21
CA ALA A 124 2.76 4.00 13.78
C ALA A 124 4.21 4.19 14.28
N ILE A 125 4.73 5.42 14.22
CA ILE A 125 6.06 5.75 14.75
C ILE A 125 6.12 5.53 16.26
N ILE A 126 5.13 6.03 17.01
CA ILE A 126 5.07 5.85 18.47
C ILE A 126 5.00 4.36 18.81
N VAL A 127 4.16 3.58 18.10
CA VAL A 127 4.06 2.14 18.30
C VAL A 127 5.39 1.44 17.96
N GLY A 128 6.05 1.81 16.87
CA GLY A 128 7.36 1.27 16.49
C GLY A 128 8.44 1.53 17.55
N LEU A 129 8.52 2.75 18.08
CA LEU A 129 9.54 3.14 19.07
C LEU A 129 9.32 2.49 20.44
N PHE A 130 8.08 2.47 20.94
CA PHE A 130 7.78 1.97 22.29
C PHE A 130 7.46 0.47 22.33
N PHE A 131 6.88 -0.08 21.27
CA PHE A 131 6.47 -1.49 21.20
C PHE A 131 7.29 -2.32 20.21
N GLY A 132 8.30 -1.75 19.54
CA GLY A 132 9.16 -2.45 18.59
C GLY A 132 9.74 -3.76 19.13
N LYS A 133 10.15 -3.79 20.42
CA LYS A 133 10.66 -5.02 21.08
C LYS A 133 9.61 -6.14 21.15
N TYR A 134 8.34 -5.80 21.39
CA TYR A 134 7.26 -6.79 21.42
C TYR A 134 6.89 -7.27 20.01
N ILE A 135 6.90 -6.36 19.03
CA ILE A 135 6.62 -6.67 17.63
C ILE A 135 7.70 -7.60 17.07
N ILE A 136 8.98 -7.33 17.35
CA ILE A 136 10.09 -8.20 16.97
C ILE A 136 9.98 -9.55 17.68
N GLY A 137 9.57 -9.57 18.95
CA GLY A 137 9.37 -10.82 19.70
C GLY A 137 8.26 -11.73 19.16
N LEU A 138 7.41 -11.25 18.25
CA LEU A 138 6.47 -12.11 17.51
C LEU A 138 7.15 -12.91 16.40
N PHE A 139 8.31 -12.44 15.93
CA PHE A 139 9.19 -13.21 15.07
C PHE A 139 10.11 -14.01 16.01
N ASP A 140 10.22 -15.32 15.83
CA ASP A 140 10.98 -16.22 16.72
C ASP A 140 12.50 -15.93 16.65
N VAL A 141 12.93 -14.86 17.31
CA VAL A 141 14.32 -14.37 17.27
C VAL A 141 15.15 -15.14 18.29
N GLN A 142 15.99 -16.03 17.76
CA GLN A 142 16.83 -16.95 18.55
C GLN A 142 18.16 -16.33 19.00
N SER A 143 18.61 -15.19 18.43
CA SER A 143 19.91 -14.57 18.74
C SER A 143 19.82 -13.12 19.24
N PRO A 144 20.55 -12.74 20.31
CA PRO A 144 20.54 -11.37 20.87
C PRO A 144 21.04 -10.30 19.89
N GLU A 145 22.00 -10.65 19.03
CA GLU A 145 22.59 -9.76 18.02
C GLU A 145 21.57 -9.35 16.94
N LEU A 146 20.69 -10.29 16.55
CA LEU A 146 19.59 -10.05 15.62
C LEU A 146 18.56 -9.07 16.20
N LEU A 147 18.31 -9.16 17.51
CA LEU A 147 17.38 -8.28 18.21
C LEU A 147 17.87 -6.82 18.22
N GLU A 148 19.14 -6.57 18.54
CA GLU A 148 19.69 -5.20 18.58
C GLU A 148 19.75 -4.55 17.19
N LEU A 149 20.18 -5.30 16.17
CA LEU A 149 20.21 -4.81 14.79
C LEU A 149 18.80 -4.48 14.28
N THR A 150 17.81 -5.33 14.57
CA THR A 150 16.41 -5.10 14.16
C THR A 150 15.80 -3.90 14.90
N LEU A 151 16.06 -3.73 16.20
CA LEU A 151 15.60 -2.57 16.97
C LEU A 151 16.18 -1.25 16.45
N THR A 152 17.47 -1.25 16.13
CA THR A 152 18.13 -0.09 15.51
C THR A 152 17.51 0.20 14.14
N GLY A 153 17.26 -0.83 13.34
CA GLY A 153 16.60 -0.70 12.04
C GLY A 153 15.21 -0.08 12.11
N ILE A 154 14.38 -0.46 13.09
CA ILE A 154 13.05 0.15 13.30
C ILE A 154 13.15 1.65 13.63
N SER A 155 14.19 2.07 14.36
CA SER A 155 14.36 3.49 14.72
C SER A 155 14.86 4.38 13.57
N LEU A 156 15.50 3.79 12.56
CA LEU A 156 16.05 4.47 11.39
C LEU A 156 15.06 4.55 10.22
N PHE A 157 14.01 3.74 10.24
CA PHE A 157 12.96 3.67 9.22
C PHE A 157 11.74 4.54 9.60
#